data_AF-A0A951CWP5-F1
#
_entry.id   AF-A0A951CWP5-F1
#
_cell.length_a   1.000
_cell.length_b   1.000
_cell.length_c   1.000
_cell.angle_alpha   90.00
_cell.angle_beta   90.00
_cell.angle_gamma   90.00
#
_symmetry.space_group_name_H-M   'P 1'
#
loop_
_entity.id
_entity.type
_entity.pdbx_description
1 polymer ?
#
loop_
_entity_poly.entity_id
_entity_poly.type
_entity_poly.pdbx_seq_one_letter_code
_entity_poly.pdbx_strand_id
1 'polypeptide(L)'
;MNRGISEKQAEDFQVDPLTFGRPAMALAYNVRLKGEVDALLQQAETAGAAILKPAREALWGGYSGYFADPDGFAWQIAWNPAWHLKPDGSIYFR
;
A
#
# COMPACT_ATOMS: atom_id res chain seq x y z
N MET A 1 12.09 -22.66 -2.90
CA MET A 1 10.66 -22.40 -2.66
C MET A 1 10.43 -20.92 -2.74
N ASN A 2 9.85 -20.44 -3.83
CA ASN A 2 9.59 -19.03 -4.07
C ASN A 2 8.24 -18.69 -3.41
N ARG A 3 8.25 -18.09 -2.22
CA ARG A 3 7.01 -17.58 -1.60
C ARG A 3 6.52 -16.42 -2.47
N GLY A 4 5.45 -16.67 -3.21
CA GLY A 4 4.91 -15.73 -4.19
C GLY A 4 4.47 -14.42 -3.55
N ILE A 5 4.41 -13.37 -4.37
CA ILE A 5 4.00 -12.01 -3.99
C ILE A 5 2.66 -12.01 -3.20
N SER A 6 1.78 -12.98 -3.45
CA SER A 6 0.47 -13.13 -2.79
C SER A 6 0.54 -13.42 -1.28
N GLU A 7 1.48 -14.23 -0.81
CA GLU A 7 1.56 -14.58 0.64
C GLU A 7 2.05 -13.37 1.45
N LYS A 8 3.07 -12.67 0.95
CA LYS A 8 3.58 -11.46 1.60
C LYS A 8 2.55 -10.34 1.61
N GLN A 9 1.76 -10.22 0.55
CA GLN A 9 0.64 -9.27 0.50
C GLN A 9 -0.41 -9.63 1.55
N ALA A 10 -0.81 -10.89 1.65
CA ALA A 10 -1.77 -11.36 2.65
C ALA A 10 -1.30 -11.09 4.09
N GLU A 11 -0.02 -11.32 4.39
CA GLU A 11 0.59 -10.99 5.68
C GLU A 11 0.63 -9.48 5.96
N ASP A 12 0.88 -8.67 4.93
CA ASP A 12 0.95 -7.21 5.07
C ASP A 12 -0.43 -6.58 5.27
N PHE A 13 -1.48 -7.18 4.71
CA PHE A 13 -2.84 -6.67 4.85
C PHE A 13 -3.24 -6.54 6.34
N GLN A 14 -2.99 -7.54 7.21
CA GLN A 14 -3.36 -7.54 8.64
C GLN A 14 -4.78 -7.00 8.94
N VAL A 15 -5.67 -7.12 7.96
CA VAL A 15 -7.05 -6.62 7.95
C VAL A 15 -7.93 -7.77 7.50
N ASP A 16 -9.17 -7.78 7.97
CA ASP A 16 -10.10 -8.86 7.65
C ASP A 16 -10.40 -8.87 6.14
N PRO A 17 -10.08 -9.96 5.41
CA PRO A 17 -10.30 -10.05 3.96
C PRO A 17 -11.77 -9.92 3.53
N LEU A 18 -12.73 -10.09 4.45
CA LEU A 18 -14.17 -9.98 4.19
C LEU A 18 -14.69 -8.54 4.29
N THR A 19 -13.95 -7.67 4.98
CA THR A 19 -14.26 -6.25 5.21
C THR A 19 -13.26 -5.30 4.57
N PHE A 20 -12.10 -5.80 4.16
CA PHE A 20 -11.14 -5.05 3.38
C PHE A 20 -11.64 -4.85 1.95
N GLY A 21 -11.64 -3.58 1.52
CA GLY A 21 -11.70 -3.16 0.13
C GLY A 21 -12.55 -4.06 -0.77
N ARG A 22 -13.86 -3.83 -0.95
CA ARG A 22 -14.63 -4.66 -1.89
C ARG A 22 -14.46 -4.07 -3.29
N PRO A 23 -13.84 -4.78 -4.26
CA PRO A 23 -13.41 -6.20 -4.28
C PRO A 23 -12.01 -6.45 -3.71
N ALA A 24 -11.74 -7.70 -3.25
CA ALA A 24 -10.54 -8.18 -2.55
C ALA A 24 -9.21 -8.06 -3.33
N MET A 25 -8.87 -6.83 -3.70
CA MET A 25 -7.65 -6.37 -4.32
C MET A 25 -7.28 -5.04 -3.67
N ALA A 26 -6.00 -4.66 -3.77
CA ALA A 26 -5.59 -3.30 -3.50
C ALA A 26 -4.74 -2.77 -4.66
N LEU A 27 -4.91 -1.50 -4.98
CA LEU A 27 -4.03 -0.78 -5.90
C LEU A 27 -2.87 -0.18 -5.11
N ALA A 28 -1.64 -0.55 -5.47
CA ALA A 28 -0.45 0.00 -4.82
C ALA A 28 0.08 1.22 -5.57
N TYR A 29 0.18 2.35 -4.87
CA TYR A 29 0.87 3.55 -5.32
C TYR A 29 2.23 3.66 -4.63
N ASN A 30 3.31 3.54 -5.40
CA ASN A 30 4.66 3.60 -4.85
C ASN A 30 5.17 5.04 -4.85
N VAL A 31 5.65 5.48 -3.69
CA VAL A 31 6.24 6.81 -3.49
C VAL A 31 7.77 6.76 -3.57
N ARG A 32 8.40 7.92 -3.76
CA ARG A 32 9.86 8.03 -3.94
C ARG A 32 10.59 8.13 -2.59
N LEU A 33 9.97 8.78 -1.62
CA LEU A 33 10.51 9.03 -0.29
C LEU A 33 9.62 8.39 0.78
N LYS A 34 10.25 7.85 1.82
CA LYS A 34 9.54 7.17 2.92
C LYS A 34 8.45 8.04 3.56
N GLY A 35 8.73 9.32 3.81
CA GLY A 35 7.79 10.25 4.44
C GLY A 35 6.59 10.67 3.57
N GLU A 36 6.60 10.36 2.27
CA GLU A 36 5.44 10.61 1.40
C GLU A 36 4.29 9.64 1.72
N VAL A 37 4.56 8.52 2.38
CA VAL A 37 3.52 7.56 2.80
C VAL A 37 2.56 8.20 3.80
N ASP A 38 3.08 8.75 4.91
CA ASP A 38 2.25 9.41 5.93
C ASP A 38 1.47 10.59 5.35
N ALA A 39 2.16 11.43 4.56
CA ALA A 39 1.56 12.62 3.96
C ALA A 39 0.39 12.27 3.04
N LEU A 40 0.52 11.25 2.19
CA LEU A 40 -0.55 10.84 1.28
C LEU A 40 -1.70 10.11 1.99
N LEU A 41 -1.43 9.32 3.04
CA LEU A 41 -2.50 8.75 3.84
C LEU A 41 -3.32 9.85 4.54
N GLN A 42 -2.65 10.85 5.12
CA GLN A 42 -3.34 11.99 5.73
C GLN A 42 -4.17 12.77 4.70
N GLN A 43 -3.64 12.95 3.50
CA GLN A 43 -4.36 13.58 2.40
C GLN A 43 -5.60 12.75 1.98
N ALA A 44 -5.46 11.43 1.89
CA ALA A 44 -6.57 10.53 1.57
C ALA A 44 -7.67 10.62 2.64
N GLU A 45 -7.31 10.55 3.92
CA GLU A 45 -8.25 10.68 5.04
C GLU A 45 -9.00 12.03 4.98
N THR A 46 -8.28 13.13 4.74
CA THR A 46 -8.86 14.47 4.59
C THR A 46 -9.84 14.54 3.41
N ALA A 47 -9.62 13.72 2.37
CA ALA A 47 -10.49 13.61 1.20
C ALA A 47 -11.68 12.64 1.39
N GLY A 48 -11.85 12.06 2.59
CA GLY A 48 -12.97 11.16 2.91
C GLY A 48 -12.66 9.67 2.78
N ALA A 49 -11.39 9.30 2.57
CA ALA A 49 -10.98 7.90 2.63
C ALA A 49 -11.00 7.38 4.07
N ALA A 50 -11.25 6.08 4.23
CA ALA A 50 -11.13 5.40 5.51
C ALA A 50 -9.73 4.79 5.65
N ILE A 51 -8.97 5.16 6.67
CA ILE A 51 -7.67 4.52 6.96
C ILE A 51 -7.91 3.08 7.43
N LEU A 52 -7.41 2.12 6.66
CA LEU A 52 -7.53 0.68 6.95
C LEU A 52 -6.32 0.19 7.76
N LYS A 53 -5.13 0.73 7.43
CA LYS A 53 -3.87 0.41 8.10
C LYS A 53 -2.99 1.67 8.14
N PRO A 54 -2.72 2.26 9.31
CA PRO A 54 -1.77 3.37 9.43
C PRO A 54 -0.39 2.99 8.91
N ALA A 55 0.35 3.98 8.43
CA ALA A 55 1.70 3.79 7.89
C ALA A 55 2.64 3.16 8.93
N ARG A 56 3.34 2.10 8.53
CA ARG A 56 4.29 1.38 9.38
C ARG A 56 5.32 0.65 8.52
N GLU A 57 6.40 0.19 9.17
CA GLU A 57 7.34 -0.73 8.51
C GLU A 57 6.59 -1.99 8.06
N ALA A 58 6.84 -2.38 6.82
CA ALA A 58 6.27 -3.55 6.20
C ALA A 58 7.24 -4.73 6.28
N LEU A 59 6.70 -5.96 6.39
CA LEU A 59 7.49 -7.18 6.57
C LEU A 59 8.44 -7.46 5.40
N TRP A 60 8.16 -6.91 4.23
CA TRP A 60 8.98 -7.03 3.03
C TRP A 60 10.13 -6.00 2.96
N GLY A 61 10.30 -5.14 3.97
CA GLY A 61 11.48 -4.28 4.13
C GLY A 61 11.32 -2.83 3.65
N GLY A 62 10.09 -2.34 3.46
CA GLY A 62 9.82 -0.92 3.22
C GLY A 62 8.78 -0.38 4.19
N TYR A 63 8.06 0.66 3.77
CA TYR A 63 7.15 1.40 4.63
C TYR A 63 5.83 1.61 3.91
N SER A 64 4.71 1.23 4.52
CA SER A 64 3.41 1.34 3.84
C SER A 64 2.23 1.48 4.79
N GLY A 65 1.14 1.98 4.24
CA GLY A 65 -0.18 1.95 4.87
C GLY A 65 -1.27 1.82 3.81
N TYR A 66 -2.51 1.67 4.28
CA TYR A 66 -3.66 1.38 3.42
C TYR A 66 -4.85 2.26 3.80
N PHE A 67 -5.62 2.63 2.79
CA PHE A 67 -6.92 3.28 2.93
C PHE A 67 -7.94 2.64 1.99
N ALA A 68 -9.23 2.79 2.30
CA ALA A 68 -10.33 2.58 1.37
C ALA A 68 -10.77 3.94 0.84
N ASP A 69 -10.90 4.10 -0.47
CA ASP A 69 -11.54 5.29 -1.05
C ASP A 69 -13.04 5.32 -0.69
N PRO A 70 -13.77 6.41 -0.98
CA PRO A 70 -15.19 6.54 -0.60
C PRO A 70 -16.11 5.45 -1.17
N ASP A 71 -15.71 4.79 -2.26
CA ASP A 71 -16.43 3.68 -2.87
C ASP A 71 -16.06 2.32 -2.25
N GLY A 72 -15.09 2.32 -1.34
CA GLY A 72 -14.66 1.14 -0.60
C GLY A 72 -13.62 0.31 -1.33
N PHE A 73 -12.92 0.84 -2.35
CA PHE A 73 -11.77 0.16 -2.95
C PHE A 73 -10.51 0.42 -2.14
N ALA A 74 -9.70 -0.62 -1.94
CA ALA A 74 -8.48 -0.47 -1.18
C ALA A 74 -7.30 0.03 -2.01
N TRP A 75 -6.51 0.90 -1.37
CA TRP A 75 -5.28 1.45 -1.88
C TRP A 75 -4.16 1.23 -0.88
N GLN A 76 -2.97 0.88 -1.37
CA GLN A 76 -1.73 0.89 -0.61
C GLN A 76 -0.90 2.08 -1.03
N ILE A 77 -0.44 2.88 -0.06
CA ILE A 77 0.67 3.81 -0.29
C ILE A 77 1.94 3.13 0.23
N ALA A 78 2.93 2.94 -0.64
CA ALA A 78 4.12 2.17 -0.31
C ALA A 78 5.41 2.91 -0.71
N TRP A 79 6.36 2.97 0.20
CA TRP A 79 7.75 3.25 -0.12
C TRP A 79 8.52 1.93 -0.13
N ASN A 80 8.97 1.53 -1.32
CA ASN A 80 9.71 0.27 -1.50
C ASN A 80 11.15 0.53 -1.96
N PRO A 81 12.14 0.44 -1.05
CA PRO A 81 13.54 0.72 -1.39
C PRO A 81 14.19 -0.34 -2.30
N ALA A 82 13.57 -1.51 -2.46
CA ALA A 82 14.08 -2.56 -3.35
C ALA A 82 13.61 -2.40 -4.80
N TRP A 83 12.65 -1.51 -5.08
CA TRP A 83 12.10 -1.29 -6.41
C TRP A 83 12.63 0.00 -7.03
N HIS A 84 12.82 -0.01 -8.35
CA HIS A 84 13.22 1.19 -9.09
C HIS A 84 11.98 1.87 -9.65
N LEU A 85 11.62 3.04 -9.09
CA LEU A 85 10.58 3.92 -9.59
C LEU A 85 11.20 5.01 -10.47
N LYS A 86 11.06 4.89 -11.79
CA LYS A 86 11.59 5.86 -12.75
C LYS A 86 10.82 7.19 -12.74
N PRO A 87 11.37 8.29 -13.30
CA PRO A 87 10.68 9.58 -13.40
C PRO A 87 9.33 9.53 -14.12
N ASP A 88 9.16 8.62 -15.07
CA ASP A 88 7.92 8.40 -15.84
C ASP A 88 6.85 7.58 -15.10
N GLY A 89 7.14 7.12 -13.88
CA GLY A 89 6.25 6.28 -13.07
C GLY A 89 6.41 4.78 -13.31
N SER A 90 7.26 4.34 -14.23
CA SER A 90 7.53 2.93 -14.47
C SER A 90 8.23 2.29 -13.26
N ILE A 91 7.74 1.14 -12.81
CA ILE A 91 8.31 0.34 -11.71
C ILE A 91 8.99 -0.91 -12.26
N TYR A 92 10.21 -1.20 -11.79
CA TYR A 92 10.94 -2.43 -12.12
C TYR A 92 11.39 -3.13 -10.84
N PHE A 93 11.18 -4.44 -10.80
CA PHE A 93 11.76 -5.37 -9.83
C PHE A 93 12.87 -6.17 -10.52
N ARG A 94 14.01 -6.37 -9.85
CA ARG A 94 15.08 -7.27 -10.29
C ARG A 94 15.27 -8.38 -9.27
#